data_AF-A0A2V7DLW9-F1
#
_entry.id   AF-A0A2V7DLW9-F1
#
_cell.length_a   1.000
_cell.length_b   1.000
_cell.length_c   1.000
_cell.angle_alpha   90.00
_cell.angle_beta   90.00
_cell.angle_gamma   90.00
#
_symmetry.space_group_name_H-M   'P 1'
#
loop_
_entity.id
_entity.type
_entity.pdbx_description
1 polymer ?
#
loop_
_entity_poly.entity_id
_entity_poly.type
_entity_poly.pdbx_seq_one_letter_code
_entity_poly.pdbx_strand_id
1 'polypeptide(L)' 'MAPLRVGDLVIRSHRLLKTRGAIVRVAAQRRGEAPHVWVKWNHSDTLPNPSLEAADNLKLVERPDEPPTASP' A
#
# COMPACT_ATOMS: atom_id res chain seq x y z
N MET A 1 7.57 -6.73 -10.26
CA MET A 1 6.73 -5.77 -9.52
C MET A 1 7.49 -4.47 -9.41
N ALA A 2 6.83 -3.32 -9.62
CA ALA A 2 7.47 -2.03 -9.40
C ALA A 2 7.81 -1.85 -7.90
N PRO A 3 8.92 -1.18 -7.56
CA PRO A 3 9.29 -0.96 -6.16
C PRO A 3 8.29 -0.02 -5.49
N LEU A 4 7.66 -0.50 -4.42
CA LEU A 4 6.75 0.27 -3.58
C LEU A 4 7.47 1.45 -2.90
N ARG A 5 6.79 2.59 -2.79
CA ARG A 5 7.32 3.85 -2.25
C ARG A 5 6.46 4.37 -1.11
N VAL A 6 7.06 5.21 -0.26
CA VAL A 6 6.29 5.96 0.75
C VAL A 6 5.25 6.83 0.05
N GLY A 7 4.00 6.80 0.53
CA GLY A 7 2.86 7.48 -0.06
C GLY A 7 2.04 6.64 -1.03
N ASP A 8 2.54 5.48 -1.46
CA ASP A 8 1.75 4.57 -2.31
C ASP A 8 0.53 4.06 -1.55
N LEU A 9 -0.61 4.08 -2.23
CA LEU A 9 -1.83 3.45 -1.74
C LEU A 9 -1.78 1.97 -2.08
N VAL A 10 -2.02 1.14 -1.09
CA VAL A 10 -1.97 -0.32 -1.22
C VAL A 10 -3.24 -0.98 -0.70
N ILE A 11 -3.53 -2.15 -1.23
CA ILE A 11 -4.57 -3.05 -0.74
C ILE A 11 -3.90 -4.33 -0.25
N ARG A 12 -4.24 -4.74 0.97
CA ARG A 12 -4.08 -6.12 1.42
C ARG A 12 -5.41 -6.84 1.28
N SER A 13 -5.39 -7.99 0.62
CA SER A 13 -6.56 -8.86 0.49
C SER A 13 -6.44 -9.99 1.51
N HIS A 14 -7.32 -10.03 2.51
CA HIS A 14 -7.39 -11.12 3.48
C HIS A 14 -8.76 -11.81 3.37
N ARG A 15 -8.78 -13.00 2.75
CA ARG A 15 -10.00 -13.76 2.42
C ARG A 15 -11.06 -12.87 1.73
N LEU A 16 -12.08 -12.46 2.47
CA LEU A 16 -13.23 -11.68 1.99
C LEU A 16 -13.09 -10.17 2.21
N LEU A 17 -12.06 -9.73 2.94
CA LEU A 17 -11.85 -8.33 3.28
C LEU A 17 -10.70 -7.76 2.47
N LYS A 18 -10.95 -6.62 1.82
CA LYS A 18 -9.92 -5.79 1.21
C LYS A 18 -9.74 -4.56 2.09
N THR A 19 -8.55 -4.41 2.65
CA THR A 19 -8.20 -3.24 3.46
C THR A 19 -7.27 -2.35 2.66
N ARG A 20 -7.63 -1.07 2.54
CA ARG A 20 -6.79 -0.04 1.91
C ARG A 20 -5.89 0.58 2.96
N GLY A 21 -4.67 0.92 2.57
CA GLY A 21 -3.72 1.62 3.43
C GLY A 21 -2.74 2.42 2.61
N ALA A 22 -1.92 3.20 3.30
CA ALA A 22 -0.84 3.98 2.70
C ALA A 22 0.50 3.53 3.27
N ILE A 23 1.51 3.40 2.41
CA ILE A 23 2.87 3.11 2.86
C ILE A 23 3.43 4.35 3.56
N VAL A 24 3.84 4.19 4.82
CA VAL A 24 4.43 5.26 5.62
C VAL A 24 5.94 5.14 5.74
N ARG A 25 6.51 3.94 5.54
CA ARG A 25 7.96 3.71 5.56
C ARG A 25 8.32 2.42 4.83
N VAL A 26 9.45 2.41 4.13
CA VAL A 26 10.04 1.18 3.57
C VAL A 26 11.05 0.64 4.58
N ALA A 27 10.93 -0.64 4.97
CA ALA A 27 11.95 -1.27 5.81
C ALA A 27 13.18 -1.57 4.95
N ALA A 28 14.36 -1.23 5.46
CA ALA A 28 15.61 -1.31 4.69
C ALA A 28 15.78 -2.69 4.03
N GLN A 29 15.99 -2.69 2.72
CA GLN A 29 16.19 -3.87 1.90
C GLN A 29 17.50 -4.58 2.33
N ARG A 30 17.40 -5.59 3.21
CA ARG A 30 18.56 -6.46 3.47
C ARG A 30 18.71 -7.43 2.30
N ARG A 31 19.96 -7.63 1.89
CA ARG A 31 20.37 -8.47 0.76
C ARG A 31 19.85 -9.89 0.98
N GLY A 32 18.81 -10.28 0.23
CA GLY A 32 18.36 -11.68 0.13
C GLY A 32 16.86 -11.94 0.29
N GLU A 33 16.07 -11.11 0.99
CA GLU A 33 14.64 -11.38 1.22
C GLU A 33 13.74 -10.13 1.23
N ALA A 34 12.45 -10.39 0.98
CA ALA A 34 11.41 -9.50 0.47
C ALA A 34 11.29 -8.13 1.17
N PRO A 35 11.06 -7.04 0.40
CA PRO A 35 11.02 -5.69 0.93
C PRO A 35 9.77 -5.51 1.79
N HIS A 36 9.95 -5.49 3.12
CA HIS A 36 8.85 -5.18 4.02
C HIS A 36 8.58 -3.67 4.01
N VAL A 37 7.33 -3.28 4.19
CA VAL A 37 6.89 -1.89 4.26
C VAL A 37 5.97 -1.69 5.45
N TRP A 38 6.05 -0.54 6.09
CA TRP A 38 5.10 -0.11 7.09
C TRP A 38 3.90 0.50 6.39
N VAL A 39 2.73 -0.06 6.64
CA VAL A 39 1.46 0.40 6.06
C VAL A 39 0.57 0.92 7.17
N LYS A 40 0.10 2.15 7.01
CA LYS A 40 -0.99 2.70 7.81
C LYS A 40 -2.31 2.29 7.15
N TRP A 41 -3.04 1.39 7.77
CA TRP A 41 -4.33 0.91 7.26
C TRP A 41 -5.46 1.88 7.58
N ASN A 42 -6.38 2.03 6.62
CA ASN A 42 -7.60 2.80 6.79
C ASN A 42 -8.65 1.91 7.47
N HIS A 43 -8.74 2.01 8.79
CA HIS A 43 -9.82 1.42 9.57
C HIS A 43 -10.70 2.55 10.11
N SER A 44 -12.02 2.41 9.98
CA SER A 44 -12.99 3.40 10.45
C SER A 44 -13.01 3.50 11.98
N ASP A 45 -12.74 2.38 12.66
CA ASP A 45 -13.07 2.20 14.08
C ASP A 45 -11.85 1.93 14.97
N THR A 46 -10.65 1.82 14.40
CA THR A 46 -9.42 1.54 15.16
C THR A 46 -8.36 2.60 14.91
N LEU A 47 -7.69 3.02 15.99
CA LEU A 47 -6.54 3.92 15.90
C LEU A 47 -5.52 3.34 14.92
N PRO A 48 -4.96 4.17 14.02
CA PRO A 48 -4.20 3.65 12.90
C PRO A 48 -2.80 3.26 13.35
N ASN A 49 -2.65 2.04 13.88
CA ASN A 49 -1.34 1.50 14.18
C ASN A 49 -0.74 0.95 12.87
N PRO A 50 0.37 1.51 12.37
CA PRO A 50 1.00 1.00 11.17
C PRO A 50 1.45 -0.45 11.40
N SER A 51 1.23 -1.34 10.44
CA SER A 51 1.76 -2.70 10.49
C SER A 51 2.90 -2.89 9.49
N LEU A 52 3.84 -3.76 9.84
CA LEU A 52 4.90 -4.20 8.94
C LEU A 52 4.35 -5.31 8.05
N GLU A 53 4.45 -5.13 6.74
CA GLU A 53 3.88 -6.02 5.73
C GLU A 53 4.93 -6.40 4.70
N ALA A 54 4.93 -7.64 4.24
CA ALA A 54 5.73 -8.03 3.08
C ALA A 54 5.14 -7.38 1.82
N ALA A 55 5.95 -6.68 1.01
CA ALA A 55 5.48 -6.03 -0.21
C ALA A 55 4.77 -6.98 -1.18
N ASP A 56 5.16 -8.26 -1.21
CA ASP A 56 4.56 -9.27 -2.08
C ASP A 56 3.09 -9.57 -1.74
N ASN A 57 2.68 -9.29 -0.49
CA ASN A 57 1.29 -9.44 -0.05
C ASN A 57 0.43 -8.21 -0.36
N LEU A 58 1.02 -7.16 -0.92
CA LEU A 58 0.39 -5.88 -1.18
C LEU A 58 0.18 -5.66 -2.67
N LYS A 59 -0.98 -5.10 -3.01
CA LYS A 59 -1.29 -4.66 -4.36
C LYS A 59 -1.34 -3.15 -4.38
N LEU A 60 -0.60 -2.53 -5.30
CA LEU A 60 -0.72 -1.10 -5.55
C LEU A 60 -2.16 -0.79 -5.98
N VAL A 61 -2.75 0.22 -5.38
CA VAL A 61 -3.99 0.81 -5.88
C VAL A 61 -3.61 1.60 -7.10
N GLU A 62 -3.91 1.07 -8.29
CA GLU A 62 -3.94 1.87 -9.50
C GLU A 62 -4.90 3.03 -9.21
N ARG A 63 -4.39 4.26 -9.25
CA ARG A 63 -5.28 5.40 -9.32
C ARG A 63 -6.06 5.19 -10.62
N PRO A 64 -7.40 5.30 -10.63
CA PRO A 64 -8.06 5.49 -11.90
C PRO A 64 -7.37 6.70 -12.53
N ASP A 65 -6.76 6.49 -13.71
CA ASP A 65 -6.28 7.59 -14.53
C ASP A 65 -7.39 8.63 -14.52
N GLU A 66 -7.06 9.80 -14.01
CA GLU A 66 -7.94 10.96 -14.06
C GLU A 66 -8.45 11.02 -15.50
N PRO A 67 -9.78 10.97 -15.75
CA PRO A 67 -10.27 11.02 -17.12
C PRO A 67 -9.67 12.29 -17.74
N PRO A 68 -9.09 12.22 -18.94
CA PRO A 68 -8.42 13.37 -19.53
C PRO A 68 -9.40 14.53 -19.48
N THR A 69 -9.05 15.57 -18.73
CA THR A 69 -9.84 16.78 -18.60
C THR A 69 -10.09 17.27 -20.01
N ALA A 70 -11.29 17.02 -20.53
CA ALA A 70 -11.74 17.59 -21.78
C ALA A 70 -11.77 19.10 -21.55
N SER A 71 -10.71 19.77 -22.00
CA SER A 71 -10.68 21.23 -22.03
C SER A 71 -11.66 21.68 -23.13
N PRO A 72 -12.54 22.65 -22.84
CA PRO A 72 -13.47 23.21 -23.82
C PRO A 72 -12.76 24.00 -24.92
#